data_AF-A0A936QQG1-F1
#
_entry.id   AF-A0A936QQG1-F1
#
_cell.length_a   1.000
_cell.length_b   1.000
_cell.length_c   1.000
_cell.angle_alpha   90.00
_cell.angle_beta   90.00
_cell.angle_gamma   90.00
#
_symmetry.space_group_name_H-M   'P 1'
#
loop_
_entity.id
_entity.type
_entity.pdbx_description
1 polymer ?
#
loop_
_entity_poly.entity_id
_entity_poly.type
_entity_poly.pdbx_seq_one_letter_code
_entity_poly.pdbx_strand_id
1 'polypeptide(L)'
;MNAAVLPVRDTGRIVKAKKSLTWLMMFSIVMFFAGLTSAYLVSKGGALYWAEFKLPRSFWYSTGLILLSSASIQMALVQARKGASPAPWAVITLLLGLGFSWFQFNGWSQLSRDGFAVTGDLQSVRAEYGADYTITRKGITLVKAGDQLYLPGDVAQEHPMNAEMSETKNAASSYFFVLTGAHYAHIIGGLIALLVISIKSFMGRYGREDHQGLWAGTMYWHFLAGLWVYLLLFLAYVH
;
A
#
# COMPACT_ATOMS: atom_id res chain seq x y z
N MET A 1 -60.22 -6.53 14.89
CA MET A 1 -58.82 -6.87 15.17
C MET A 1 -58.00 -6.49 13.93
N ASN A 2 -57.34 -5.33 13.93
CA ASN A 2 -56.49 -4.92 12.81
C ASN A 2 -55.15 -5.63 12.94
N ALA A 3 -54.86 -6.56 12.03
CA ALA A 3 -53.53 -7.12 11.88
C ALA A 3 -52.60 -5.98 11.43
N ALA A 4 -51.61 -5.65 12.27
CA ALA A 4 -50.54 -4.75 11.89
C ALA A 4 -49.78 -5.37 10.71
N VAL A 5 -49.99 -4.82 9.51
CA VAL A 5 -49.17 -5.11 8.34
C VAL A 5 -47.78 -4.56 8.66
N LEU A 6 -46.85 -5.44 9.03
CA LEU A 6 -45.45 -5.06 9.20
C LEU A 6 -44.94 -4.49 7.87
N PRO A 7 -44.25 -3.33 7.87
CA PRO A 7 -43.78 -2.74 6.63
C PRO A 7 -42.81 -3.72 5.94
N VAL A 8 -43.12 -4.09 4.70
CA VAL A 8 -42.20 -4.83 3.83
C VAL A 8 -40.91 -4.02 3.78
N ARG A 9 -39.86 -4.51 4.44
CA ARG A 9 -38.55 -3.87 4.46
C ARG A 9 -38.09 -3.79 3.01
N ASP A 10 -38.00 -2.58 2.46
CA ASP A 10 -37.54 -2.34 1.08
C ASP A 10 -36.07 -2.77 0.97
N THR A 11 -35.87 -4.04 0.64
CA THR A 11 -34.57 -4.70 0.45
C THR A 11 -33.75 -4.00 -0.63
N GLY A 12 -34.41 -3.37 -1.62
CA GLY A 12 -33.77 -2.58 -2.66
C GLY A 12 -33.06 -1.33 -2.11
N ARG A 13 -33.72 -0.58 -1.22
CA ARG A 13 -33.11 0.58 -0.54
C ARG A 13 -31.88 0.20 0.29
N ILE A 14 -31.95 -0.92 1.03
CA ILE A 14 -30.82 -1.38 1.87
C ILE A 14 -29.63 -1.80 1.00
N VAL A 15 -29.86 -2.51 -0.11
CA VAL A 15 -28.79 -2.89 -1.04
C VAL A 15 -28.15 -1.65 -1.68
N LYS A 16 -28.96 -0.67 -2.12
CA LYS A 16 -28.45 0.58 -2.66
C LYS A 16 -27.62 1.36 -1.63
N ALA A 17 -28.09 1.44 -0.38
CA ALA A 17 -27.37 2.10 0.71
C ALA A 17 -26.01 1.43 1.00
N LYS A 18 -25.98 0.09 1.07
CA LYS A 18 -24.72 -0.67 1.25
C LYS A 18 -23.72 -0.43 0.13
N LYS A 19 -24.18 -0.41 -1.12
CA LYS A 19 -23.33 -0.08 -2.29
C LYS A 19 -22.80 1.34 -2.22
N SER A 20 -23.67 2.32 -1.88
CA SER A 20 -23.27 3.72 -1.73
C SER A 20 -22.21 3.88 -0.63
N LEU A 21 -22.34 3.15 0.48
CA LEU A 21 -21.38 3.19 1.57
C LEU A 21 -20.00 2.65 1.16
N THR A 22 -19.96 1.56 0.39
CA THR A 22 -18.68 1.03 -0.16
C THR A 22 -17.97 2.07 -1.01
N TRP A 23 -18.69 2.75 -1.91
CA TRP A 23 -18.12 3.80 -2.75
C TRP A 23 -17.63 5.01 -1.95
N LEU A 24 -18.42 5.47 -0.98
CA LEU A 24 -18.04 6.58 -0.12
C LEU A 24 -16.75 6.27 0.66
N MET A 25 -16.64 5.06 1.20
CA MET A 25 -15.43 4.61 1.91
C MET A 25 -14.21 4.59 0.98
N MET A 26 -14.33 4.02 -0.23
CA MET A 26 -13.25 4.02 -1.22
C MET A 26 -12.83 5.44 -1.62
N PHE A 27 -13.79 6.35 -1.83
CA PHE A 27 -13.51 7.74 -2.13
C PHE A 27 -12.75 8.45 -1.00
N SER A 28 -13.13 8.21 0.25
CA SER A 28 -12.43 8.75 1.43
C SER A 28 -10.96 8.27 1.47
N ILE A 29 -10.72 6.99 1.19
CA ILE A 29 -9.35 6.44 1.12
C ILE A 29 -8.56 7.11 0.00
N VAL A 30 -9.14 7.32 -1.19
CA VAL A 30 -8.48 8.04 -2.27
C VAL A 30 -8.08 9.45 -1.83
N MET A 31 -8.98 10.21 -1.20
CA MET A 31 -8.66 11.56 -0.72
C MET A 31 -7.54 11.56 0.32
N PHE A 32 -7.54 10.59 1.24
CA PHE A 32 -6.49 10.44 2.24
C PHE A 32 -5.11 10.21 1.60
N PHE A 33 -5.00 9.28 0.64
CA PHE A 33 -3.73 9.02 -0.05
C PHE A 33 -3.32 10.15 -1.01
N ALA A 34 -4.28 10.84 -1.64
CA ALA A 34 -4.00 12.04 -2.43
C ALA A 34 -3.37 13.14 -1.58
N GLY A 35 -3.86 13.35 -0.34
CA GLY A 35 -3.26 14.28 0.61
C GLY A 35 -1.82 13.93 0.97
N LEU A 36 -1.54 12.66 1.30
CA LEU A 36 -0.19 12.21 1.68
C LEU A 36 0.80 12.25 0.51
N THR A 37 0.37 11.87 -0.70
CA THR A 37 1.23 11.93 -1.90
C THR A 37 1.48 13.37 -2.36
N SER A 38 0.52 14.28 -2.17
CA SER A 38 0.73 15.71 -2.38
C SER A 38 1.73 16.28 -1.37
N ALA A 39 1.61 15.92 -0.08
CA ALA A 39 2.55 16.36 0.95
C ALA A 39 3.99 15.89 0.63
N TYR A 40 4.13 14.64 0.18
CA TYR A 40 5.41 14.10 -0.30
C TYR A 40 6.03 14.96 -1.41
N LEU A 41 5.27 15.27 -2.47
CA LEU A 41 5.77 16.01 -3.63
C LEU A 41 6.24 17.42 -3.24
N VAL A 42 5.45 18.10 -2.41
CA VAL A 42 5.78 19.45 -1.92
C VAL A 42 7.02 19.41 -1.02
N SER A 43 7.13 18.41 -0.14
CA SER A 43 8.32 18.23 0.69
C SER A 43 9.58 17.91 -0.12
N LYS A 44 9.50 17.04 -1.13
CA LYS A 44 10.64 16.73 -2.02
C LYS A 44 11.10 17.97 -2.79
N GLY A 45 10.17 18.76 -3.32
CA GLY A 45 10.49 19.97 -4.09
C GLY A 45 11.10 21.11 -3.26
N GLY A 46 10.76 21.20 -1.96
CA GLY A 46 11.28 22.22 -1.05
C GLY A 46 12.52 21.81 -0.24
N ALA A 47 12.85 20.52 -0.19
CA ALA A 47 13.94 20.02 0.62
C ALA A 47 15.31 20.38 0.04
N LEU A 48 16.23 20.82 0.92
CA LEU A 48 17.62 21.06 0.52
C LEU A 48 18.34 19.76 0.17
N TYR A 49 18.12 18.72 0.98
CA TYR A 49 18.66 17.38 0.81
C TYR A 49 17.54 16.35 0.70
N TRP A 50 17.70 15.39 -0.20
CA TRP A 50 16.74 14.31 -0.40
C TRP A 50 17.45 12.97 -0.54
N ALA A 51 16.96 11.93 0.14
CA ALA A 51 17.42 10.56 -0.05
C ALA A 51 16.56 9.85 -1.10
N GLU A 52 17.20 9.32 -2.12
CA GLU A 52 16.59 8.43 -3.10
C GLU A 52 17.12 7.03 -2.82
N PHE A 53 16.25 6.10 -2.42
CA PHE A 53 16.63 4.72 -2.18
C PHE A 53 15.84 3.76 -3.07
N LYS A 54 16.48 2.66 -3.44
CA LYS A 54 15.88 1.63 -4.29
C LYS A 54 14.94 0.75 -3.47
N LEU A 55 13.81 0.42 -4.06
CA LEU A 55 12.83 -0.46 -3.43
C LEU A 55 13.34 -1.91 -3.42
N PRO A 56 13.32 -2.60 -2.26
CA PRO A 56 13.60 -4.03 -2.16
C PRO A 56 12.76 -4.87 -3.13
N ARG A 57 13.36 -5.96 -3.65
CA ARG A 57 12.67 -6.92 -4.54
C ARG A 57 11.40 -7.52 -3.93
N SER A 58 11.33 -7.58 -2.60
CA SER A 58 10.15 -8.04 -1.84
C SER A 58 8.86 -7.30 -2.24
N PHE A 59 8.93 -5.99 -2.50
CA PHE A 59 7.75 -5.20 -2.89
C PHE A 59 7.26 -5.50 -4.32
N TRP A 60 8.15 -5.95 -5.21
CA TRP A 60 7.78 -6.39 -6.55
C TRP A 60 7.12 -7.77 -6.52
N TYR A 61 7.64 -8.71 -5.72
CA TYR A 61 7.01 -10.00 -5.52
C TYR A 61 5.64 -9.89 -4.84
N SER A 62 5.50 -9.02 -3.83
CA SER A 62 4.20 -8.76 -3.20
C SER A 62 3.19 -8.22 -4.23
N THR A 63 3.63 -7.36 -5.14
CA THR A 63 2.78 -6.81 -6.20
C THR A 63 2.25 -7.88 -7.15
N GLY A 64 3.09 -8.85 -7.53
CA GLY A 64 2.62 -10.04 -8.26
C GLY A 64 1.53 -10.80 -7.49
N LEU A 65 1.73 -11.03 -6.19
CA LEU A 65 0.77 -11.74 -5.35
C LEU A 65 -0.57 -11.02 -5.19
N ILE A 66 -0.57 -9.69 -5.00
CA ILE A 66 -1.84 -8.95 -4.83
C ILE A 66 -2.64 -8.88 -6.13
N LEU A 67 -1.97 -8.83 -7.29
CA LEU A 67 -2.62 -8.91 -8.61
C LEU A 67 -3.22 -10.29 -8.85
N LEU A 68 -2.50 -11.37 -8.53
CA LEU A 68 -3.04 -12.73 -8.58
C LEU A 68 -4.20 -12.92 -7.60
N SER A 69 -4.11 -12.34 -6.41
CA SER A 69 -5.19 -12.34 -5.40
C SER A 69 -6.43 -11.60 -5.89
N SER A 70 -6.24 -10.46 -6.55
CA SER A 70 -7.30 -9.70 -7.22
C SER A 70 -8.00 -10.54 -8.31
N ALA A 71 -7.23 -11.25 -9.14
CA ALA A 71 -7.81 -12.16 -10.13
C ALA A 71 -8.58 -13.33 -9.48
N SER A 72 -8.05 -13.93 -8.40
CA SER A 72 -8.70 -15.05 -7.73
C SER A 72 -10.03 -14.66 -7.08
N ILE A 73 -10.14 -13.49 -6.44
CA ILE A 73 -11.41 -13.07 -5.83
C ILE A 73 -12.48 -12.75 -6.88
N GLN A 74 -12.05 -12.26 -8.05
CA GLN A 74 -12.95 -12.08 -9.18
C GLN A 74 -13.54 -13.42 -9.63
N MET A 75 -12.73 -14.48 -9.66
CA MET A 75 -13.20 -15.84 -9.97
C MET A 75 -14.19 -16.35 -8.91
N ALA A 76 -13.97 -16.06 -7.62
CA ALA A 76 -14.94 -16.39 -6.57
C ALA A 76 -16.31 -15.74 -6.84
N LEU A 77 -16.34 -14.44 -7.18
CA LEU A 77 -17.57 -13.73 -7.51
C LEU A 77 -18.26 -14.32 -8.75
N VAL A 78 -17.50 -14.68 -9.78
CA VAL A 78 -18.05 -15.32 -10.99
C VAL A 78 -18.66 -16.69 -10.67
N GLN A 79 -18.00 -17.51 -9.85
CA GLN A 79 -18.53 -18.81 -9.42
C GLN A 79 -19.86 -18.66 -8.67
N ALA A 80 -19.93 -17.74 -7.71
CA ALA A 80 -21.16 -17.48 -6.94
C ALA A 80 -22.33 -17.05 -7.86
N ARG A 81 -22.06 -16.20 -8.86
CA ARG A 81 -23.06 -15.78 -9.87
C ARG A 81 -23.54 -16.92 -10.77
N LYS A 82 -22.67 -17.91 -11.02
CA LYS A 82 -23.03 -19.14 -11.76
C LYS A 82 -23.76 -20.16 -10.88
N GLY A 83 -23.85 -19.94 -9.56
CA GLY A 83 -24.42 -20.88 -8.61
C GLY A 83 -23.45 -22.01 -8.18
N ALA A 84 -22.16 -21.89 -8.52
CA ALA A 84 -21.11 -22.79 -8.07
C ALA A 84 -20.46 -22.28 -6.78
N SER A 85 -19.75 -23.16 -6.06
CA SER A 85 -19.12 -22.79 -4.78
C SER A 85 -17.97 -21.79 -4.97
N PRO A 86 -18.03 -20.60 -4.35
CA PRO A 86 -16.95 -19.62 -4.40
C PRO A 86 -15.79 -19.95 -3.43
N ALA A 87 -15.95 -20.94 -2.55
CA ALA A 87 -15.05 -21.20 -1.44
C ALA A 87 -13.58 -21.45 -1.83
N PRO A 88 -13.26 -22.27 -2.85
CA PRO A 88 -11.86 -22.52 -3.22
C PRO A 88 -11.13 -21.24 -3.61
N TRP A 89 -11.76 -20.39 -4.42
CA TRP A 89 -11.17 -19.12 -4.84
C TRP A 89 -11.08 -18.10 -3.71
N ALA A 90 -12.05 -18.07 -2.79
CA ALA A 90 -11.99 -17.22 -1.62
C ALA A 90 -10.78 -17.58 -0.72
N VAL A 91 -10.52 -18.87 -0.52
CA VAL A 91 -9.34 -19.35 0.24
C VAL A 91 -8.04 -19.04 -0.48
N ILE A 92 -7.95 -19.30 -1.79
CA ILE A 92 -6.76 -18.95 -2.59
C ILE A 92 -6.47 -17.45 -2.46
N THR A 93 -7.51 -16.61 -2.56
CA THR A 93 -7.38 -15.15 -2.38
C THR A 93 -6.81 -14.80 -1.02
N LEU A 94 -7.34 -15.40 0.05
CA LEU A 94 -6.87 -15.16 1.42
C LEU A 94 -5.41 -15.57 1.59
N LEU A 95 -5.01 -16.74 1.09
CA LEU A 95 -3.63 -17.22 1.15
C LEU A 95 -2.68 -16.30 0.37
N LEU A 96 -3.07 -15.86 -0.83
CA LEU A 96 -2.28 -14.90 -1.60
C LEU A 96 -2.18 -13.53 -0.89
N GLY A 97 -3.25 -13.10 -0.22
CA GLY A 97 -3.25 -11.89 0.61
C GLY A 97 -2.32 -11.98 1.81
N LEU A 98 -2.26 -13.13 2.48
CA LEU A 98 -1.29 -13.40 3.55
C LEU A 98 0.15 -13.46 3.00
N GLY A 99 0.34 -14.04 1.82
CA GLY A 99 1.63 -14.02 1.11
C GLY A 99 2.07 -12.60 0.78
N PHE A 100 1.16 -11.75 0.30
CA PHE A 100 1.43 -10.31 0.11
C PHE A 100 1.91 -9.67 1.41
N SER A 101 1.20 -9.87 2.53
CA SER A 101 1.59 -9.35 3.84
C SER A 101 2.99 -9.81 4.26
N TRP A 102 3.31 -11.08 4.06
CA TRP A 102 4.64 -11.61 4.36
C TRP A 102 5.74 -10.87 3.59
N PHE A 103 5.58 -10.65 2.29
CA PHE A 103 6.57 -9.92 1.50
C PHE A 103 6.65 -8.42 1.88
N GLN A 104 5.54 -7.78 2.28
CA GLN A 104 5.55 -6.41 2.82
C GLN A 104 6.44 -6.30 4.06
N PHE A 105 6.26 -7.20 5.04
CA PHE A 105 7.08 -7.23 6.24
C PHE A 105 8.55 -7.50 5.96
N ASN A 106 8.86 -8.37 5.00
CA ASN A 106 10.24 -8.60 4.57
C ASN A 106 10.86 -7.34 3.96
N GLY A 107 10.11 -6.62 3.13
CA GLY A 107 10.55 -5.35 2.54
C GLY A 107 10.84 -4.29 3.59
N TRP A 108 9.94 -4.08 4.55
CA TRP A 108 10.16 -3.16 5.67
C TRP A 108 11.32 -3.60 6.57
N SER A 109 11.40 -4.89 6.89
CA SER A 109 12.50 -5.42 7.71
C SER A 109 13.86 -5.22 7.05
N GLN A 110 13.95 -5.34 5.72
CA GLN A 110 15.15 -5.01 4.97
C GLN A 110 15.48 -3.51 5.09
N LEU A 111 14.51 -2.63 4.76
CA LEU A 111 14.71 -1.18 4.87
C LEU A 111 15.12 -0.72 6.27
N SER A 112 14.50 -1.29 7.31
CA SER A 112 14.85 -0.98 8.70
C SER A 112 16.25 -1.48 9.09
N ARG A 113 16.70 -2.61 8.55
CA ARG A 113 18.10 -3.06 8.73
C ARG A 113 19.09 -2.15 8.02
N ASP A 114 18.68 -1.60 6.88
CA ASP A 114 19.45 -0.65 6.08
C ASP A 114 19.48 0.76 6.69
N GLY A 115 18.79 0.98 7.82
CA GLY A 115 18.77 2.25 8.56
C GLY A 115 17.65 3.21 8.14
N PHE A 116 16.76 2.80 7.25
CA PHE A 116 15.56 3.57 6.91
C PHE A 116 14.47 3.33 7.96
N ALA A 117 13.96 4.41 8.54
CA ALA A 117 12.93 4.36 9.57
C ALA A 117 11.91 5.50 9.38
N VAL A 118 10.82 5.44 10.15
CA VAL A 118 9.82 6.54 10.21
C VAL A 118 10.48 7.81 10.74
N THR A 119 11.37 7.66 11.73
CA THR A 119 12.14 8.74 12.33
C THR A 119 13.61 8.36 12.27
N GLY A 120 14.39 9.05 11.45
CA GLY A 120 15.83 8.82 11.32
C GLY A 120 16.52 10.01 10.68
N ASP A 121 17.81 10.12 10.91
CA ASP A 121 18.66 11.14 10.31
C ASP A 121 19.14 10.67 8.95
N LEU A 122 19.41 11.61 8.05
CA LEU A 122 19.86 11.27 6.70
C LEU A 122 21.20 10.53 6.71
N GLN A 123 22.01 10.73 7.75
CA GLN A 123 23.31 10.08 7.94
C GLN A 123 23.25 8.73 8.65
N SER A 124 22.11 8.36 9.25
CA SER A 124 22.00 7.08 9.96
C SER A 124 21.78 5.89 9.01
N VAL A 125 21.74 6.12 7.69
CA VAL A 125 21.54 5.09 6.66
C VAL A 125 22.81 4.24 6.55
N ARG A 126 22.64 2.93 6.68
CA ARG A 126 23.71 1.92 6.65
C ARG A 126 23.80 1.16 5.32
N ALA A 127 22.86 1.45 4.40
CA ALA A 127 22.86 0.90 3.05
C ALA A 127 24.11 1.29 2.25
N GLU A 128 24.32 0.67 1.08
CA GLU A 128 25.44 0.99 0.22
C GLU A 128 25.15 2.25 -0.63
N TYR A 129 25.96 3.30 -0.47
CA TYR A 129 25.80 4.55 -1.22
C TYR A 129 26.14 4.35 -2.70
N GLY A 130 25.30 4.84 -3.60
CA GLY A 130 25.41 4.66 -5.05
C GLY A 130 24.80 3.35 -5.57
N ALA A 131 24.78 2.29 -4.76
CA ALA A 131 24.13 1.04 -5.11
C ALA A 131 22.66 1.02 -4.67
N ASP A 132 22.39 1.25 -3.38
CA ASP A 132 21.06 1.13 -2.77
C ASP A 132 20.40 2.48 -2.51
N TYR A 133 21.19 3.52 -2.27
CA TYR A 133 20.68 4.88 -2.11
C TYR A 133 21.65 5.95 -2.56
N THR A 134 21.10 7.10 -2.91
CA THR A 134 21.84 8.32 -3.26
C THR A 134 21.22 9.50 -2.53
N ILE A 135 22.03 10.52 -2.29
CA ILE A 135 21.56 11.77 -1.69
C ILE A 135 21.73 12.88 -2.70
N THR A 136 20.67 13.64 -2.94
CA THR A 136 20.68 14.81 -3.80
C THR A 136 20.62 16.08 -2.96
N ARG A 137 21.30 17.13 -3.41
CA ARG A 137 21.22 18.49 -2.86
C ARG A 137 20.68 19.42 -3.94
N LYS A 138 19.49 19.99 -3.77
CA LYS A 138 18.77 20.77 -4.81
C LYS A 138 18.76 20.07 -6.19
N GLY A 139 18.59 18.74 -6.20
CA GLY A 139 18.58 17.93 -7.43
C GLY A 139 19.94 17.50 -7.97
N ILE A 140 21.05 17.90 -7.34
CA ILE A 140 22.41 17.44 -7.71
C ILE A 140 22.80 16.26 -6.84
N THR A 141 23.06 15.10 -7.43
CA THR A 141 23.54 13.91 -6.71
C THR A 141 24.93 14.15 -6.13
N LEU A 142 25.08 13.93 -4.84
CA LEU A 142 26.37 14.06 -4.15
C LEU A 142 27.27 12.87 -4.49
N VAL A 143 28.58 13.06 -4.36
CA VAL A 143 29.57 12.00 -4.52
C VAL A 143 30.12 11.66 -3.14
N LYS A 144 30.19 10.36 -2.82
CA LYS A 144 30.78 9.88 -1.57
C LYS A 144 32.26 9.57 -1.79
N ALA A 145 33.12 10.15 -0.96
CA ALA A 145 34.55 9.83 -0.90
C ALA A 145 34.96 9.58 0.56
N GLY A 146 35.38 8.34 0.85
CA GLY A 146 35.52 7.88 2.24
C GLY A 146 34.17 7.91 2.96
N ASP A 147 34.12 8.56 4.12
CA ASP A 147 32.89 8.73 4.91
C ASP A 147 32.17 10.07 4.66
N GLN A 148 32.69 10.88 3.72
CA GLN A 148 32.19 12.23 3.48
C GLN A 148 31.52 12.37 2.10
N LEU A 149 30.52 13.25 2.04
CA LEU A 149 29.74 13.57 0.86
C LEU A 149 30.13 14.95 0.34
N TYR A 150 30.34 15.05 -0.96
CA TYR A 150 30.80 16.25 -1.63
C TYR A 150 29.91 16.58 -2.83
N LEU A 151 29.94 17.85 -3.24
CA LEU A 151 29.38 18.23 -4.52
C LEU A 151 30.27 17.68 -5.64
N PRO A 152 29.71 17.23 -6.79
CA PRO A 152 30.51 16.72 -7.90
C PRO A 152 31.57 17.69 -8.43
N GLY A 153 31.39 19.00 -8.22
CA GLY A 153 32.35 20.04 -8.62
C GLY A 153 33.51 20.26 -7.63
N ASP A 154 33.46 19.71 -6.43
CA ASP A 154 34.51 19.82 -5.42
C ASP A 154 35.52 18.67 -5.56
N VAL A 155 36.34 18.74 -6.61
CA VAL A 155 37.32 17.70 -6.94
C VAL A 155 38.42 17.60 -5.88
N ALA A 156 38.71 18.70 -5.19
CA ALA A 156 39.70 18.77 -4.12
C ALA A 156 39.17 18.23 -2.77
N GLN A 157 37.87 17.95 -2.65
CA GLN A 157 37.22 17.43 -1.44
C GLN A 157 37.45 18.35 -0.23
N GLU A 158 37.41 19.67 -0.44
CA GLU A 158 37.69 20.64 0.61
C GLU A 158 36.45 20.94 1.47
N HIS A 159 35.25 20.75 0.93
CA HIS A 159 33.98 21.15 1.56
C HIS A 159 33.06 19.94 1.77
N PRO A 160 33.23 19.17 2.87
CA PRO A 160 32.34 18.05 3.17
C PRO A 160 30.96 18.53 3.60
N MET A 161 29.91 17.95 3.02
CA MET A 161 28.51 18.31 3.27
C MET A 161 27.95 17.67 4.55
N ASN A 162 28.66 16.73 5.17
CA ASN A 162 28.19 16.00 6.34
C ASN A 162 27.84 16.92 7.52
N ALA A 163 28.60 18.00 7.74
CA ALA A 163 28.29 18.92 8.84
C ALA A 163 26.96 19.67 8.63
N GLU A 164 26.61 20.01 7.38
CA GLU A 164 25.32 20.65 7.06
C GLU A 164 24.16 19.64 7.14
N MET A 165 24.44 18.36 6.85
CA MET A 165 23.45 17.30 6.81
C MET A 165 23.17 16.63 8.16
N SER A 166 23.97 16.87 9.21
CA SER A 166 23.88 16.12 10.47
C SER A 166 22.51 16.23 11.14
N GLU A 167 21.88 17.41 11.05
CA GLU A 167 20.55 17.67 11.61
C GLU A 167 19.41 17.40 10.61
N THR A 168 19.75 16.99 9.38
CA THR A 168 18.74 16.75 8.34
C THR A 168 18.05 15.41 8.56
N LYS A 169 16.74 15.46 8.76
CA LYS A 169 15.90 14.25 8.88
C LYS A 169 15.70 13.58 7.52
N ASN A 170 15.61 12.26 7.53
CA ASN A 170 15.29 11.46 6.34
C ASN A 170 13.77 11.49 6.06
N ALA A 171 13.28 12.61 5.54
CA ALA A 171 11.87 12.77 5.22
C ALA A 171 11.38 11.75 4.17
N ALA A 172 12.24 11.37 3.21
CA ALA A 172 11.91 10.38 2.19
C ALA A 172 11.52 9.03 2.80
N SER A 173 12.32 8.52 3.76
CA SER A 173 11.98 7.27 4.45
C SER A 173 10.71 7.42 5.29
N SER A 174 10.53 8.54 6.00
CA SER A 174 9.32 8.82 6.77
C SER A 174 8.06 8.69 5.91
N TYR A 175 8.02 9.35 4.75
CA TYR A 175 6.88 9.28 3.84
C TYR A 175 6.67 7.87 3.29
N PHE A 176 7.74 7.17 2.92
CA PHE A 176 7.64 5.78 2.45
C PHE A 176 6.92 4.90 3.49
N PHE A 177 7.37 4.94 4.75
CA PHE A 177 6.76 4.13 5.80
C PHE A 177 5.33 4.57 6.14
N VAL A 178 5.03 5.87 6.12
CA VAL A 178 3.67 6.37 6.38
C VAL A 178 2.71 5.93 5.26
N LEU A 179 3.09 6.10 3.99
CA LEU A 179 2.26 5.70 2.85
C LEU A 179 2.03 4.18 2.82
N THR A 180 3.10 3.39 2.89
CA THR A 180 3.00 1.91 2.84
C THR A 180 2.34 1.33 4.09
N GLY A 181 2.64 1.88 5.27
CA GLY A 181 2.04 1.49 6.54
C GLY A 181 0.55 1.81 6.61
N ALA A 182 0.14 3.01 6.18
CA ALA A 182 -1.28 3.36 6.11
C ALA A 182 -2.02 2.47 5.10
N HIS A 183 -1.40 2.13 3.97
CA HIS A 183 -1.99 1.19 3.01
C HIS A 183 -2.19 -0.18 3.65
N TYR A 184 -1.19 -0.67 4.36
CA TYR A 184 -1.27 -1.96 5.04
C TYR A 184 -2.34 -2.00 6.14
N ALA A 185 -2.59 -0.90 6.84
CA ALA A 185 -3.70 -0.80 7.78
C ALA A 185 -5.05 -1.10 7.10
N HIS A 186 -5.25 -0.64 5.86
CA HIS A 186 -6.45 -0.95 5.08
C HIS A 186 -6.48 -2.40 4.58
N ILE A 187 -5.31 -2.97 4.25
CA ILE A 187 -5.15 -4.39 3.91
C ILE A 187 -5.56 -5.29 5.08
N ILE A 188 -5.26 -4.94 6.34
CA ILE A 188 -5.72 -5.70 7.51
C ILE A 188 -7.25 -5.79 7.51
N GLY A 189 -7.95 -4.67 7.30
CA GLY A 189 -9.40 -4.66 7.14
C GLY A 189 -9.89 -5.54 5.98
N GLY A 190 -9.16 -5.52 4.86
CA GLY A 190 -9.42 -6.38 3.70
C GLY A 190 -9.23 -7.88 4.00
N LEU A 191 -8.17 -8.25 4.73
CA LEU A 191 -7.89 -9.63 5.13
C LEU A 191 -8.98 -10.17 6.07
N ILE A 192 -9.46 -9.34 7.00
CA ILE A 192 -10.62 -9.69 7.85
C ILE A 192 -11.86 -9.92 6.97
N ALA A 193 -12.12 -9.05 6.01
CA ALA A 193 -13.24 -9.22 5.09
C ALA A 193 -13.11 -10.51 4.24
N LEU A 194 -11.90 -10.83 3.76
CA LEU A 194 -11.63 -12.06 3.02
C LEU A 194 -11.79 -13.32 3.89
N LEU A 195 -11.39 -13.27 5.16
CA LEU A 195 -11.62 -14.36 6.10
C LEU A 195 -13.12 -14.61 6.28
N VAL A 196 -13.90 -13.54 6.52
CA VAL A 196 -15.37 -13.63 6.64
C VAL A 196 -15.99 -14.16 5.35
N ILE A 197 -15.52 -13.72 4.18
CA ILE A 197 -15.98 -14.22 2.89
C ILE A 197 -15.66 -15.70 2.72
N SER A 198 -14.46 -16.14 3.11
CA SER A 198 -14.04 -17.53 3.01
C SER A 198 -14.93 -18.42 3.88
N ILE A 199 -15.14 -18.06 5.15
CA ILE A 199 -16.02 -18.79 6.08
C ILE A 199 -17.45 -18.86 5.52
N LYS A 200 -18.03 -17.72 5.10
CA LYS A 200 -19.39 -17.68 4.55
C LYS A 200 -19.52 -18.48 3.25
N SER A 201 -18.46 -18.55 2.44
CA SER A 201 -18.43 -19.35 1.22
C SER A 201 -18.51 -20.85 1.53
N PHE A 202 -17.82 -21.33 2.56
CA PHE A 202 -17.93 -22.72 3.03
C PHE A 202 -19.30 -23.05 3.63
N MET A 203 -19.94 -22.08 4.28
CA MET A 203 -21.29 -22.23 4.82
C MET A 203 -22.39 -22.19 3.74
N GLY A 204 -22.04 -22.10 2.45
CA GLY A 204 -23.01 -22.03 1.34
C GLY A 204 -23.86 -20.76 1.34
N ARG A 205 -23.43 -19.70 2.05
CA ARG A 205 -24.20 -18.45 2.19
C ARG A 205 -24.19 -17.59 0.93
N TYR A 206 -23.26 -17.83 0.01
CA TYR A 206 -23.17 -17.10 -1.25
C TYR A 206 -23.74 -17.93 -2.40
N GLY A 207 -24.87 -17.49 -2.93
CA GLY A 207 -25.54 -18.09 -4.08
C GLY A 207 -25.93 -17.04 -5.14
N ARG A 208 -26.73 -17.43 -6.12
CA ARG A 208 -27.15 -16.54 -7.23
C ARG A 208 -27.84 -15.26 -6.74
N GLU A 209 -28.69 -15.35 -5.73
CA GLU A 209 -29.48 -14.21 -5.24
C GLU A 209 -28.82 -13.45 -4.09
N ASP A 210 -28.03 -14.12 -3.25
CA ASP A 210 -27.35 -13.52 -2.09
C ASP A 210 -25.82 -13.52 -2.25
N HIS A 211 -25.31 -12.59 -3.06
CA HIS A 211 -23.86 -12.39 -3.25
C HIS A 211 -23.41 -10.94 -3.04
N GLN A 212 -24.25 -10.10 -2.42
CA GLN A 212 -23.93 -8.67 -2.25
C GLN A 212 -22.71 -8.44 -1.36
N GLY A 213 -22.55 -9.25 -0.30
CA GLY A 213 -21.37 -9.20 0.58
C GLY A 213 -20.08 -9.58 -0.14
N LEU A 214 -20.13 -10.63 -0.97
CA LEU A 214 -19.00 -11.05 -1.82
C LEU A 214 -18.66 -9.96 -2.85
N TRP A 215 -19.66 -9.34 -3.49
CA TRP A 215 -19.43 -8.24 -4.44
C TRP A 215 -18.74 -7.05 -3.77
N ALA A 216 -19.22 -6.60 -2.61
CA ALA A 216 -18.65 -5.47 -1.89
C ALA A 216 -17.20 -5.75 -1.47
N GLY A 217 -16.93 -6.93 -0.91
CA GLY A 217 -15.57 -7.34 -0.55
C GLY A 217 -14.65 -7.48 -1.77
N THR A 218 -15.16 -7.97 -2.90
CA THR A 218 -14.40 -8.06 -4.15
C THR A 218 -14.01 -6.68 -4.66
N MET A 219 -14.94 -5.71 -4.67
CA MET A 219 -14.63 -4.35 -5.12
C MET A 219 -13.64 -3.65 -4.18
N TYR A 220 -13.80 -3.83 -2.87
CA TYR A 220 -12.87 -3.29 -1.89
C TYR A 220 -11.46 -3.88 -2.05
N TRP A 221 -11.34 -5.19 -2.26
CA TRP A 221 -10.04 -5.84 -2.46
C TRP A 221 -9.36 -5.40 -3.77
N HIS A 222 -10.12 -5.28 -4.87
CA HIS A 222 -9.63 -4.72 -6.13
C HIS A 222 -9.14 -3.29 -5.97
N PHE A 223 -9.87 -2.48 -5.23
CA PHE A 223 -9.47 -1.11 -4.94
C PHE A 223 -8.15 -1.05 -4.18
N LEU A 224 -7.97 -1.87 -3.15
CA LEU A 224 -6.69 -1.94 -2.43
C LEU A 224 -5.55 -2.41 -3.33
N ALA A 225 -5.77 -3.41 -4.18
CA ALA A 225 -4.77 -3.86 -5.14
C ALA A 225 -4.37 -2.74 -6.13
N GLY A 226 -5.34 -2.02 -6.69
CA GLY A 226 -5.08 -0.89 -7.59
C GLY A 226 -4.37 0.27 -6.88
N LEU A 227 -4.78 0.58 -5.65
CA LEU A 227 -4.12 1.59 -4.80
C LEU A 227 -2.67 1.20 -4.52
N TRP A 228 -2.38 -0.08 -4.23
CA TRP A 228 -1.00 -0.54 -4.02
C TRP A 228 -0.15 -0.38 -5.26
N VAL A 229 -0.65 -0.77 -6.43
CA VAL A 229 0.08 -0.61 -7.70
C VAL A 229 0.40 0.86 -7.95
N TYR A 230 -0.58 1.75 -7.74
CA TYR A 230 -0.33 3.19 -7.82
C TYR A 230 0.77 3.65 -6.85
N LEU A 231 0.70 3.26 -5.58
CA LEU A 231 1.69 3.64 -4.56
C LEU A 231 3.08 3.09 -4.90
N LEU A 232 3.19 1.84 -5.36
CA LEU A 232 4.46 1.25 -5.76
C LEU A 232 5.08 2.03 -6.92
N LEU A 233 4.31 2.32 -7.98
CA LEU A 233 4.81 3.07 -9.13
C LEU A 233 5.22 4.48 -8.72
N PHE A 234 4.42 5.14 -7.89
CA PHE A 234 4.77 6.44 -7.31
C PHE A 234 6.10 6.37 -6.55
N LEU A 235 6.25 5.39 -5.66
CA LEU A 235 7.46 5.18 -4.86
C LEU A 235 8.65 4.61 -5.67
N ALA A 236 8.44 4.13 -6.88
CA ALA A 236 9.50 3.58 -7.72
C ALA A 236 10.07 4.62 -8.71
N TYR A 237 9.22 5.53 -9.19
CA TYR A 237 9.57 6.45 -10.29
C TYR A 237 9.57 7.93 -9.89
N VAL A 238 8.80 8.30 -8.87
CA VAL A 238 8.72 9.68 -8.38
C VAL A 238 9.58 9.87 -7.11
N HIS A 239 9.92 8.76 -6.46
CA HIS A 239 10.66 8.69 -5.22
C HIS A 239 12.06 9.29 -5.28
#